data_AF-A0A5C9ECV1-F1
#
_entry.id   AF-A0A5C9ECV1-F1
#
_cell.length_a   1.000
_cell.length_b   1.000
_cell.length_c   1.000
_cell.angle_alpha   90.00
_cell.angle_beta   90.00
_cell.angle_gamma   90.00
#
_symmetry.space_group_name_H-M   'P 1'
#
loop_
_entity.id
_entity.type
_entity.pdbx_description
1 polymer ?
#
loop_
_entity_poly.entity_id
_entity_poly.type
_entity_poly.pdbx_seq_one_letter_code
_entity_poly.pdbx_strand_id
1 'polypeptide(L)' 'MEEYMICKECGYTTSEKKQPGRYHCPQCEEERKFYPFRFGCGSKPSDVYNKED' A
#
# COMPACT_ATOMS: atom_id res chain seq x y z
N MET A 1 -7.69 2.97 10.87
CA MET A 1 -7.22 2.50 9.55
C MET A 1 -5.85 3.09 9.33
N GLU A 2 -4.81 2.25 9.31
CA GLU A 2 -3.47 2.69 8.96
C GLU A 2 -3.43 2.92 7.44
N GLU A 3 -3.02 4.12 7.03
CA GLU A 3 -2.84 4.47 5.62
C GLU A 3 -1.35 4.38 5.33
N TYR A 4 -0.98 3.46 4.43
CA TYR A 4 0.39 3.27 3.99
C TYR A 4 0.58 3.94 2.64
N MET A 5 1.81 4.32 2.33
CA MET A 5 2.20 4.83 1.03
C MET A 5 3.09 3.78 0.36
N ILE A 6 2.70 3.35 -0.83
CA ILE A 6 3.47 2.38 -1.62
C ILE A 6 4.11 3.04 -2.83
N CYS A 7 5.40 2.78 -3.04
CA CYS A 7 6.11 3.12 -4.27
C CYS A 7 5.66 2.16 -5.38
N LYS A 8 5.14 2.70 -6.49
CA LYS A 8 4.63 1.87 -7.60
C LYS A 8 5.73 1.06 -8.31
N GLU A 9 6.96 1.55 -8.32
CA GLU A 9 8.07 0.94 -9.07
C GLU A 9 8.66 -0.25 -8.32
N CYS A 10 9.04 -0.07 -7.05
CA CYS A 10 9.74 -1.09 -6.27
C CYS A 10 8.86 -1.80 -5.22
N GLY A 11 7.66 -1.28 -4.94
CA GLY A 11 6.80 -1.83 -3.89
C GLY A 11 7.17 -1.39 -2.47
N TYR A 12 8.13 -0.48 -2.28
CA TYR A 12 8.47 0.06 -0.95
C TYR A 12 7.24 0.66 -0.27
N THR A 13 6.89 0.16 0.92
CA THR A 13 5.78 0.67 1.74
C THR A 13 6.29 1.47 2.93
N THR A 14 5.73 2.66 3.15
CA THR A 14 5.98 3.47 4.35
C THR A 14 4.67 3.88 5.02
N SER A 15 4.66 3.91 6.35
CA SER A 15 3.50 4.33 7.17
C SER A 15 3.54 5.81 7.56
N GLU A 16 4.51 6.57 7.05
CA GLU A 16 4.54 8.02 7.29
C GLU A 16 3.25 8.64 6.76
N LYS A 17 2.64 9.55 7.54
CA LYS A 17 1.51 10.40 7.13
C LYS A 17 1.91 11.42 6.07
N LYS A 18 2.49 10.93 4.97
CA LYS A 18 2.80 11.69 3.77
C LYS A 18 1.53 11.75 2.92
N GLN A 19 1.30 12.88 2.28
CA GLN A 19 0.20 12.99 1.31
C GLN A 19 0.53 12.14 0.07
N PRO A 20 -0.45 11.72 -0.74
CA PRO A 20 -0.17 11.16 -2.07
C PRO A 20 0.68 12.14 -2.89
N GLY A 21 1.85 11.70 -3.36
CA GLY A 21 2.80 12.61 -4.00
C GLY A 21 4.04 11.93 -4.56
N ARG A 22 4.98 12.75 -5.05
CA ARG A 22 6.31 12.29 -5.43
C ARG A 22 7.24 12.49 -4.24
N TYR A 23 7.93 11.44 -3.84
CA TYR A 23 8.91 11.45 -2.75
C TYR A 23 10.15 10.69 -3.17
N HIS A 24 11.28 11.03 -2.56
CA HIS A 24 12.48 10.23 -2.69
C HIS A 24 12.24 8.82 -2.12
N CYS A 25 12.35 7.81 -2.98
CA CYS A 25 12.22 6.42 -2.58
C CYS A 25 13.61 5.89 -2.17
N PRO A 26 13.81 5.47 -0.91
CA PRO A 26 15.12 4.99 -0.45
C PRO A 26 15.56 3.69 -1.13
N GLN A 27 14.63 2.93 -1.73
CA GLN A 27 14.96 1.73 -2.50
C GLN A 27 15.33 2.02 -3.95
N CYS A 28 14.79 3.08 -4.55
CA CYS A 28 15.13 3.47 -5.92
C CYS A 28 16.23 4.54 -5.96
N GLU A 29 16.56 5.14 -4.81
CA GLU A 29 17.50 6.28 -4.68
C GLU A 29 17.14 7.46 -5.60
N GLU A 30 15.85 7.61 -5.91
CA GLU A 30 15.32 8.67 -6.78
C GLU A 30 13.89 9.06 -6.42
N GLU A 31 13.39 10.12 -7.04
CA GLU A 31 12.05 10.66 -6.78
C GLU A 31 10.97 9.84 -7.49
N ARG A 32 10.19 9.09 -6.71
CA ARG A 32 9.14 8.20 -7.21
C ARG A 32 7.77 8.63 -6.73
N LYS A 33 6.75 8.23 -7.48
CA LYS A 33 5.35 8.49 -7.11
C LYS A 33 4.86 7.43 -6.13
N PHE A 34 4.43 7.90 -4.97
CA PHE A 34 3.83 7.10 -3.92
C PHE A 34 2.32 7.22 -3.96
N TYR A 35 1.64 6.13 -3.64
CA TYR A 35 0.18 6.04 -3.64
C TYR A 35 -0.33 5.52 -2.31
N PRO A 36 -1.46 6.03 -1.81
CA PRO A 36 -2.09 5.56 -0.60
C PRO A 36 -2.59 4.14 -0.85
N PHE A 37 -2.08 3.21 -0.05
CA PHE A 37 -2.53 1.85 0.02
C PHE A 37 -3.10 1.60 1.42
N ARG A 38 -4.36 1.18 1.46
CA ARG A 38 -5.01 0.79 2.70
C ARG A 38 -4.98 -0.72 2.77
N PHE A 39 -4.12 -1.26 3.63
CA PHE A 39 -4.14 -2.69 3.93
C PHE A 39 -5.38 -2.95 4.78
N GLY A 40 -6.45 -3.42 4.14
CA GLY A 40 -7.55 -4.06 4.84
C GLY A 40 -7.09 -5.44 5.30
N CYS A 41 -6.42 -5.52 6.45
CA CYS A 41 -6.31 -6.79 7.18
C CYS A 41 -7.70 -7.21 7.65
N GLY A 42 -8.51 -7.74 6.73
CA GLY A 42 -9.93 -8.02 6.93
C GLY A 42 -10.50 -9.06 5.97
N SER A 43 -9.89 -9.28 4.80
CA SER A 43 -10.19 -10.47 4.01
C SER A 43 -9.52 -11.67 4.66
N LYS A 44 -10.16 -12.24 5.69
CA LYS A 44 -9.91 -13.64 6.01
C LYS A 44 -10.15 -14.43 4.71
N PRO A 45 -9.27 -15.35 4.32
CA PRO A 45 -9.50 -16.19 3.15
C PRO A 45 -10.81 -17.01 3.24
N SER A 46 -11.40 -17.11 4.43
CA SER A 46 -12.69 -17.76 4.66
C SER A 46 -13.92 -17.05 4.08
N ASP A 47 -13.84 -15.75 3.72
CA ASP A 47 -14.97 -15.04 3.07
C ASP A 47 -15.06 -15.30 1.55
N VAL A 48 -14.03 -15.90 0.95
CA VAL A 48 -14.06 -16.30 -0.48
C VAL A 48 -14.76 -17.66 -0.68
N TYR A 49 -14.93 -18.47 0.37
CA TYR A 49 -15.42 -19.85 0.28
C TYR A 49 -16.86 -20.05 0.80
N ASN A 50 -17.70 -19.00 0.83
CA ASN A 50 -19.13 -19.11 1.21
C ASN A 50 -20.04 -18.24 0.31
N LYS A 51 -19.84 -18.35 -0.99
CA LYS A 51 -20.92 -18.12 -1.96
C LYS A 51 -20.96 -19.34 -2.86
N GLU A 52 -21.83 -20.28 -2.48
CA GLU A 52 -22.51 -21.32 -3.26
C GLU A 52 -22.76 -22.53 -2.35
N ASP A 53 -23.80 -22.43 -1.50
CA ASP A 53 -24.94 -23.38 -1.43
C ASP A 53 -26.08 -22.76 -0.60
#